data_AF-A0A1I8IQ97-F1
#
_entry.id   AF-A0A1I8IQ97-F1
#
_cell.length_a   1.000
_cell.length_b   1.000
_cell.length_c   1.000
_cell.angle_alpha   90.00
_cell.angle_beta   90.00
_cell.angle_gamma   90.00
#
_symmetry.space_group_name_H-M   'P 1'
#
loop_
_entity.id
_entity.type
_entity.pdbx_description
1 polymer ?
#
loop_
_entity_poly.entity_id
_entity_poly.type
_entity_poly.pdbx_seq_one_letter_code
_entity_poly.pdbx_strand_id
1 'polypeptide(L)'
;EKRATQREKRENDLSCNSLTLQRRQAAHFKIGFNRDREICGQFEKRPPLKLLASRSPPLHRVEQNKPDAFRHLLDAREISVHNCPIVELPDELFAYLPLLSSVILRNLPFATLPPRLFRDSPSLRTLWLTQTPHYSRQSGRPLANTIVSDLRLTGTGLDGAGLLDLIAPIAGRLHKLSFNNRASLAGPLRLPAGAFNNTSSLEELNLSNNQLTDFGFLEGVSASRLLLSYNPVGWPGELSFAGLRPNWRPQALELNHAGLQRFPLGVETAFPALQELLLANNVIKELPAEPLLALKRLTQLDVGSNQIRRLGSELKPAMLALLYRDRFKGHVYLADNPVHCNCELSWIFDSAVLHNSLPKNVLCASGGELGGKLLIWAQPHQLLCLPPSKPGIQVHIAVSKSKKPTFDMLNFQPVGNGADPLSDVQQHQLPAGSTAQLICSSDGDPAPTLRWLWQDDLLKQAGAPRFQSASSIGIQQRPTSRLVLLVHQSQMLNRRMRLTCSATAAGTDGSVNSTVTLVSEVAIPSSTVQPPQPPQPPQPPRPGGHQQKDGENLANQSRPDKRGLLLWQLVLLTAWLLRQL
;
A
#
# COMPACT_ATOMS: atom_id res chain seq x y z
N GLU A 1 12.16 -4.06 -18.97
CA GLU A 1 12.82 -5.36 -18.67
C GLU A 1 13.40 -6.08 -19.88
N LYS A 2 12.65 -6.44 -20.94
CA LYS A 2 13.18 -7.21 -22.09
C LYS A 2 14.48 -6.65 -22.72
N ARG A 3 14.64 -5.32 -22.81
CA ARG A 3 15.87 -4.65 -23.29
C ARG A 3 17.03 -4.66 -22.29
N ALA A 4 16.77 -4.68 -20.99
CA ALA A 4 17.80 -4.82 -19.94
C ALA A 4 18.29 -6.27 -19.88
N THR A 5 17.39 -7.25 -19.96
CA THR A 5 17.74 -8.68 -20.11
C THR A 5 18.41 -9.00 -21.45
N GLN A 6 18.13 -8.26 -22.53
CA GLN A 6 18.88 -8.40 -23.79
C GLN A 6 20.27 -7.77 -23.73
N ARG A 7 20.46 -6.70 -22.95
CA ARG A 7 21.77 -6.08 -22.71
C ARG A 7 22.62 -6.92 -21.76
N GLU A 8 22.02 -7.48 -20.70
CA GLU A 8 22.66 -8.51 -19.85
C GLU A 8 22.91 -9.81 -20.60
N LYS A 9 22.00 -10.27 -21.49
CA LYS A 9 22.29 -11.41 -22.38
C LYS A 9 23.44 -11.10 -23.33
N ARG A 10 23.48 -9.93 -23.97
CA ARG A 10 24.61 -9.52 -24.84
C ARG A 10 25.93 -9.35 -24.09
N GLU A 11 25.90 -8.93 -22.82
CA GLU A 11 27.09 -8.87 -21.97
C GLU A 11 27.53 -10.25 -21.45
N ASN A 12 26.59 -11.18 -21.26
CA ASN A 12 26.84 -12.58 -20.92
C ASN A 12 27.19 -13.46 -22.14
N ASP A 13 26.88 -13.01 -23.37
CA ASP A 13 27.11 -13.71 -24.65
C ASP A 13 28.35 -13.20 -25.41
N LEU A 14 29.22 -12.40 -24.78
CA LEU A 14 30.57 -12.16 -25.31
C LEU A 14 31.39 -13.45 -25.18
N SER A 15 31.18 -14.37 -26.13
CA SER A 15 32.13 -15.45 -26.42
C SER A 15 33.50 -14.83 -26.69
N CYS A 16 34.55 -15.30 -26.05
CA CYS A 16 35.96 -14.89 -26.23
C CYS A 16 36.53 -15.17 -27.65
N ASN A 17 35.73 -15.10 -28.71
CA ASN A 17 36.22 -15.16 -30.08
C ASN A 17 35.96 -13.81 -30.73
N SER A 18 37.05 -13.07 -30.98
CA SER A 18 37.12 -11.75 -31.61
C SER A 18 37.08 -10.54 -30.65
N LEU A 19 38.22 -10.24 -30.05
CA LEU A 19 38.63 -8.88 -29.71
C LEU A 19 40.10 -8.72 -30.08
N THR A 20 40.35 -8.42 -31.36
CA THR A 20 41.64 -7.92 -31.85
C THR A 20 41.92 -6.56 -31.21
N LEU A 21 42.89 -6.50 -30.30
CA LEU A 21 43.34 -5.22 -29.73
C LEU A 21 44.47 -4.64 -30.58
N GLN A 22 44.19 -3.51 -31.24
CA GLN A 22 45.19 -2.70 -31.90
C GLN A 22 46.22 -2.20 -30.86
N ARG A 23 47.49 -2.22 -31.25
CA ARG A 23 48.70 -2.03 -30.45
C ARG A 23 48.91 -0.64 -29.83
N ARG A 24 47.86 0.15 -29.60
CA ARG A 24 47.96 1.51 -29.07
C ARG A 24 46.89 1.69 -27.96
N GLN A 25 47.33 1.94 -26.72
CA GLN A 25 46.53 2.58 -25.64
C GLN A 25 45.39 1.77 -24.98
N ALA A 26 45.64 0.58 -24.42
CA ALA A 26 44.61 -0.12 -23.64
C ALA A 26 44.53 0.39 -22.19
N ALA A 27 43.71 1.40 -21.91
CA ALA A 27 43.44 1.88 -20.55
C ALA A 27 42.43 1.01 -19.78
N HIS A 28 41.74 0.09 -20.45
CA HIS A 28 40.71 -0.77 -19.86
C HIS A 28 41.06 -2.24 -20.07
N PHE A 29 41.10 -3.01 -18.98
CA PHE A 29 41.48 -4.42 -18.97
C PHE A 29 40.30 -5.26 -18.49
N LYS A 30 39.92 -6.26 -19.30
CA LYS A 30 38.83 -7.19 -18.98
C LYS A 30 39.39 -8.62 -18.97
N ILE A 31 39.22 -9.30 -17.84
CA ILE A 31 39.79 -10.61 -17.52
C ILE A 31 38.66 -11.53 -17.07
N GLY A 32 38.58 -12.75 -17.61
CA GLY A 32 37.59 -13.71 -17.15
C GLY A 32 37.80 -15.12 -17.66
N PHE A 33 37.01 -16.08 -17.19
CA PHE A 33 37.05 -17.45 -17.72
C PHE A 33 35.90 -17.71 -18.69
N ASN A 34 36.21 -18.45 -19.75
CA ASN A 34 35.20 -19.02 -20.66
C ASN A 34 34.40 -20.15 -19.98
N ARG A 35 33.31 -20.58 -20.64
CA ARG A 35 32.50 -21.74 -20.23
C ARG A 35 33.33 -23.03 -20.06
N ASP A 36 34.50 -23.10 -20.70
CA ASP A 36 35.43 -24.24 -20.65
C ASP A 36 36.49 -24.15 -19.52
N ARG A 37 36.38 -23.18 -18.59
CA ARG A 37 37.35 -22.94 -17.49
C ARG A 37 38.78 -22.60 -17.97
N GLU A 38 38.92 -22.05 -19.17
CA GLU A 38 40.16 -21.44 -19.67
C GLU A 38 40.24 -19.94 -19.32
N ILE A 39 41.43 -19.43 -19.00
CA ILE A 39 41.69 -18.00 -18.74
C ILE A 39 41.59 -17.21 -20.04
N CYS A 40 40.64 -16.29 -20.15
CA CYS A 40 40.66 -15.21 -21.15
C CYS A 40 41.35 -13.97 -20.56
N GLY A 41 42.57 -13.70 -21.00
CA GLY A 41 43.28 -12.45 -20.74
C GLY A 41 44.48 -12.32 -21.70
N GLN A 42 44.46 -11.34 -22.59
CA GLN A 42 45.60 -11.04 -23.47
C GLN A 42 46.69 -10.29 -22.69
N PHE A 43 47.89 -10.87 -22.61
CA PHE A 43 49.12 -10.19 -22.27
C PHE A 43 50.13 -10.45 -23.40
N GLU A 44 50.41 -9.47 -24.25
CA GLU A 44 51.52 -9.52 -25.22
C GLU A 44 52.47 -8.36 -24.88
N LYS A 45 53.78 -8.52 -24.58
CA LYS A 45 54.78 -9.53 -24.97
C LYS A 45 55.83 -9.75 -23.85
N ARG A 46 56.29 -11.02 -23.75
CA ARG A 46 57.48 -11.62 -23.09
C ARG A 46 57.25 -12.30 -21.72
N PRO A 47 57.98 -13.42 -21.48
CA PRO A 47 57.64 -14.79 -21.86
C PRO A 47 56.34 -15.27 -21.15
N PRO A 48 55.71 -16.39 -21.57
CA PRO A 48 54.45 -16.80 -20.98
C PRO A 48 54.65 -17.06 -19.49
N LEU A 49 53.80 -16.48 -18.64
CA LEU A 49 53.30 -17.26 -17.51
C LEU A 49 52.68 -18.50 -18.15
N LYS A 50 53.45 -19.60 -18.20
CA LYS A 50 52.97 -20.93 -18.53
C LYS A 50 51.98 -21.34 -17.43
N LEU A 51 50.80 -20.75 -17.41
CA LEU A 51 49.63 -21.38 -16.82
C LEU A 51 49.20 -22.45 -17.81
N LEU A 52 49.81 -23.63 -17.63
CA LEU A 52 49.52 -24.84 -18.37
C LEU A 52 48.03 -25.15 -18.31
N ALA A 53 47.32 -24.81 -19.39
CA ALA A 53 46.08 -25.48 -19.76
C ALA A 53 46.45 -26.91 -20.20
N SER A 54 46.66 -27.82 -19.25
CA SER A 54 46.66 -29.26 -19.54
C SER A 54 45.34 -29.85 -19.07
N ARG A 55 44.59 -30.43 -20.02
CA ARG A 55 43.37 -31.20 -19.82
C ARG A 55 43.63 -32.36 -18.83
N SER A 56 43.32 -32.18 -17.54
CA SER A 56 43.03 -33.22 -16.55
C SER A 56 42.62 -32.57 -15.20
N PRO A 57 41.66 -33.12 -14.44
CA PRO A 57 41.41 -32.68 -13.05
C PRO A 57 42.44 -33.33 -12.11
N PRO A 58 42.76 -32.79 -10.91
CA PRO A 58 42.23 -31.62 -10.22
C PRO A 58 43.30 -30.52 -10.01
N LEU A 59 42.99 -29.28 -10.39
CA LEU A 59 43.80 -28.12 -10.01
C LEU A 59 43.51 -27.71 -8.56
N HIS A 60 44.11 -28.45 -7.63
CA HIS A 60 44.28 -28.02 -6.23
C HIS A 60 45.56 -27.18 -6.03
N ARG A 61 46.22 -26.80 -7.12
CA ARG A 61 47.45 -25.99 -7.14
C ARG A 61 47.51 -25.22 -8.45
N VAL A 62 46.58 -24.29 -8.65
CA VAL A 62 46.89 -23.17 -9.53
C VAL A 62 47.95 -22.36 -8.78
N GLU A 63 48.90 -21.77 -9.49
CA GLU A 63 49.81 -20.71 -9.03
C GLU A 63 48.99 -19.46 -8.59
N GLN A 64 48.13 -19.62 -7.58
CA GLN A 64 46.91 -18.85 -7.38
C GLN A 64 47.13 -17.51 -6.68
N ASN A 65 48.36 -17.19 -6.27
CA ASN A 65 48.64 -16.03 -5.43
C ASN A 65 49.95 -15.35 -5.84
N LYS A 66 50.00 -14.73 -7.03
CA LYS A 66 50.95 -13.63 -7.23
C LYS A 66 50.30 -12.35 -6.73
N PRO A 67 50.76 -11.77 -5.60
CA PRO A 67 50.20 -10.53 -5.07
C PRO A 67 50.29 -9.40 -6.11
N ASP A 68 51.26 -9.45 -7.03
CA ASP A 68 51.61 -8.34 -7.92
C ASP A 68 51.14 -8.57 -9.38
N ALA A 69 50.13 -9.40 -9.61
CA ALA A 69 49.74 -9.85 -10.96
C ALA A 69 49.46 -8.70 -11.94
N PHE A 70 48.97 -7.55 -11.46
CA PHE A 70 48.68 -6.37 -12.28
C PHE A 70 49.72 -5.26 -12.16
N ARG A 71 50.75 -5.39 -11.32
CA ARG A 71 51.70 -4.31 -10.98
C ARG A 71 52.38 -3.63 -12.17
N HIS A 72 52.50 -4.33 -13.30
CA HIS A 72 53.10 -3.80 -14.52
C HIS A 72 52.14 -2.94 -15.38
N LEU A 73 50.84 -2.92 -15.06
CA LEU A 73 49.80 -2.21 -15.82
C LEU A 73 49.65 -0.75 -15.37
N LEU A 74 50.74 0.02 -15.37
CA LEU A 74 50.76 1.39 -14.84
C LEU A 74 49.77 2.35 -15.51
N ASP A 75 49.40 2.07 -16.77
CA ASP A 75 48.44 2.85 -17.57
C ASP A 75 46.96 2.38 -17.41
N ALA A 76 46.71 1.35 -16.60
CA ALA A 76 45.37 0.83 -16.39
C ALA A 76 44.49 1.84 -15.66
N ARG A 77 43.32 2.14 -16.22
CA ARG A 77 42.25 2.96 -15.64
C ARG A 77 41.08 2.13 -15.15
N GLU A 78 40.81 1.01 -15.82
CA GLU A 78 39.77 0.08 -15.43
C GLU A 78 40.29 -1.36 -15.47
N ILE A 79 40.03 -2.12 -14.41
CA ILE A 79 40.25 -3.56 -14.40
C ILE A 79 38.95 -4.27 -14.02
N SER A 80 38.46 -5.12 -14.92
CA SER A 80 37.29 -5.95 -14.71
C SER A 80 37.68 -7.43 -14.66
N VAL A 81 37.30 -8.13 -13.59
CA VAL A 81 37.51 -9.57 -13.41
C VAL A 81 36.15 -10.25 -13.30
N HIS A 82 35.85 -11.22 -14.17
CA HIS A 82 34.55 -11.89 -14.19
C HIS A 82 34.62 -13.41 -14.37
N ASN A 83 33.71 -14.14 -13.73
CA ASN A 83 33.53 -15.60 -13.88
C ASN A 83 34.78 -16.43 -13.51
N CYS A 84 35.67 -15.92 -12.66
CA CYS A 84 36.85 -16.65 -12.22
C CYS A 84 36.56 -17.46 -10.95
N PRO A 85 37.04 -18.72 -10.83
CA PRO A 85 36.91 -19.52 -9.61
C PRO A 85 37.91 -19.07 -8.52
N ILE A 86 38.00 -17.77 -8.28
CA ILE A 86 38.90 -17.15 -7.29
C ILE A 86 38.22 -17.21 -5.92
N VAL A 87 38.67 -18.14 -5.09
CA VAL A 87 38.14 -18.35 -3.72
C VAL A 87 38.74 -17.34 -2.73
N GLU A 88 39.98 -16.90 -2.98
CA GLU A 88 40.67 -15.90 -2.19
C GLU A 88 41.35 -14.90 -3.11
N LEU A 89 41.20 -13.60 -2.83
CA LEU A 89 41.89 -12.55 -3.57
C LEU A 89 43.30 -12.35 -2.97
N PRO A 90 44.36 -12.27 -3.78
CA PRO A 90 45.68 -11.88 -3.32
C PRO A 90 45.70 -10.49 -2.69
N ASP A 91 46.55 -10.33 -1.67
CA ASP A 91 46.49 -9.19 -0.76
C ASP A 91 46.81 -7.83 -1.40
N GLU A 92 47.61 -7.81 -2.47
CA GLU A 92 48.05 -6.60 -3.19
C GLU A 92 47.66 -6.64 -4.68
N LEU A 93 46.61 -7.41 -5.03
CA LEU A 93 46.27 -7.71 -6.43
C LEU A 93 46.13 -6.45 -7.31
N PHE A 94 45.54 -5.38 -6.80
CA PHE A 94 45.36 -4.10 -7.50
C PHE A 94 46.20 -2.96 -6.89
N ALA A 95 47.31 -3.30 -6.24
CA ALA A 95 48.19 -2.33 -5.63
C ALA A 95 49.15 -1.69 -6.65
N TYR A 96 49.64 -0.50 -6.32
CA TYR A 96 50.65 0.26 -7.08
C TYR A 96 50.20 0.65 -8.50
N LEU A 97 48.91 0.91 -8.68
CA LEU A 97 48.33 1.30 -9.97
C LEU A 97 47.89 2.77 -9.94
N PRO A 98 48.75 3.72 -10.34
CA PRO A 98 48.54 5.15 -10.10
C PRO A 98 47.35 5.73 -10.87
N LEU A 99 47.04 5.17 -12.04
CA LEU A 99 45.94 5.62 -12.91
C LEU A 99 44.65 4.82 -12.75
N LEU A 100 44.64 3.78 -11.91
CA LEU A 100 43.48 2.90 -11.75
C LEU A 100 42.32 3.66 -11.10
N SER A 101 41.24 3.83 -11.86
CA SER A 101 40.04 4.54 -11.43
C SER A 101 38.85 3.63 -11.13
N SER A 102 38.79 2.45 -11.74
CA SER A 102 37.64 1.57 -11.72
C SER A 102 38.05 0.10 -11.55
N VAL A 103 37.43 -0.58 -10.58
CA VAL A 103 37.59 -2.03 -10.38
C VAL A 103 36.21 -2.69 -10.35
N ILE A 104 36.02 -3.69 -11.22
CA ILE A 104 34.75 -4.41 -11.36
C ILE A 104 35.00 -5.89 -11.15
N LEU A 105 34.43 -6.46 -10.08
CA LEU A 105 34.51 -7.88 -9.76
C LEU A 105 33.12 -8.50 -9.93
N ARG A 106 32.99 -9.44 -10.87
CA ARG A 106 31.69 -10.06 -11.19
C ARG A 106 31.73 -11.58 -11.10
N ASN A 107 30.75 -12.18 -10.44
CA ASN A 107 30.60 -13.64 -10.39
C ASN A 107 31.89 -14.34 -9.91
N LEU A 108 32.38 -13.92 -8.74
CA LEU A 108 33.57 -14.47 -8.09
C LEU A 108 33.18 -15.08 -6.74
N PRO A 109 33.72 -16.26 -6.37
CA PRO A 109 33.37 -16.96 -5.14
C PRO A 109 34.17 -16.52 -3.92
N PHE A 110 34.85 -15.37 -3.96
CA PHE A 110 35.67 -14.92 -2.83
C PHE A 110 34.80 -14.56 -1.61
N ALA A 111 35.36 -14.78 -0.41
CA ALA A 111 34.66 -14.52 0.85
C ALA A 111 34.97 -13.15 1.47
N THR A 112 36.14 -12.58 1.19
CA THR A 112 36.65 -11.33 1.79
C THR A 112 37.44 -10.51 0.78
N LEU A 113 37.45 -9.18 0.97
CA LEU A 113 38.43 -8.31 0.35
C LEU A 113 39.67 -8.17 1.25
N PRO A 114 40.89 -8.41 0.74
CA PRO A 114 42.10 -8.29 1.53
C PRO A 114 42.45 -6.84 1.91
N PRO A 115 43.07 -6.57 3.07
CA PRO A 115 43.33 -5.21 3.56
C PRO A 115 44.20 -4.33 2.66
N ARG A 116 45.15 -4.91 1.91
CA ARG A 116 46.08 -4.15 1.05
C ARG A 116 45.70 -4.16 -0.44
N LEU A 117 44.47 -4.57 -0.75
CA LEU A 117 44.03 -4.86 -2.13
C LEU A 117 44.30 -3.68 -3.09
N PHE A 118 44.10 -2.46 -2.61
CA PHE A 118 44.22 -1.21 -3.36
C PHE A 118 45.35 -0.31 -2.84
N ARG A 119 46.37 -0.88 -2.20
CA ARG A 119 47.51 -0.14 -1.67
C ARG A 119 48.17 0.70 -2.76
N ASP A 120 48.45 1.97 -2.47
CA ASP A 120 49.13 2.89 -3.41
C ASP A 120 48.44 3.00 -4.79
N SER A 121 47.10 2.87 -4.82
CA SER A 121 46.24 3.11 -5.99
C SER A 121 45.32 4.32 -5.74
N PRO A 122 45.88 5.56 -5.68
CA PRO A 122 45.21 6.75 -5.16
C PRO A 122 44.05 7.25 -6.03
N SER A 123 43.97 6.83 -7.29
CA SER A 123 42.97 7.29 -8.25
C SER A 123 41.66 6.49 -8.21
N LEU A 124 41.56 5.47 -7.36
CA LEU A 124 40.42 4.54 -7.35
C LEU A 124 39.14 5.23 -6.87
N ARG A 125 38.17 5.37 -7.79
CA ARG A 125 36.88 6.05 -7.57
C ARG A 125 35.70 5.10 -7.59
N THR A 126 35.81 4.02 -8.35
CA THR A 126 34.70 3.09 -8.60
C THR A 126 35.07 1.69 -8.17
N LEU A 127 34.24 1.09 -7.32
CA LEU A 127 34.34 -0.31 -6.95
C LEU A 127 32.98 -0.98 -7.10
N TRP A 128 32.89 -1.94 -8.01
CA TRP A 128 31.67 -2.71 -8.23
C TRP A 128 31.89 -4.18 -7.92
N LEU A 129 31.12 -4.71 -6.97
CA LEU A 129 31.04 -6.14 -6.66
C LEU A 129 29.66 -6.63 -7.09
N THR A 130 29.61 -7.52 -8.08
CA THR A 130 28.36 -7.98 -8.68
C THR A 130 28.31 -9.50 -8.70
N GLN A 131 27.24 -10.09 -8.16
CA GLN A 131 27.09 -11.54 -8.04
C GLN A 131 28.28 -12.17 -7.30
N THR A 132 28.67 -11.62 -6.16
CA THR A 132 29.72 -12.18 -5.30
C THR A 132 29.07 -12.67 -3.98
N PRO A 133 28.26 -13.74 -4.03
CA PRO A 133 27.36 -14.11 -2.94
C PRO A 133 28.10 -14.59 -1.68
N HIS A 134 29.33 -15.08 -1.84
CA HIS A 134 30.16 -15.53 -0.73
C HIS A 134 30.83 -14.37 0.02
N TYR A 135 30.82 -13.15 -0.52
CA TYR A 135 31.32 -11.97 0.16
C TYR A 135 30.36 -11.56 1.28
N SER A 136 30.58 -12.15 2.46
CA SER A 136 29.79 -11.94 3.68
C SER A 136 30.65 -11.51 4.87
N ARG A 137 31.98 -11.68 4.80
CA ARG A 137 32.92 -11.25 5.85
C ARG A 137 33.44 -9.85 5.60
N GLN A 138 33.56 -9.10 6.68
CA GLN A 138 33.58 -7.64 6.66
C GLN A 138 34.95 -7.13 7.06
N SER A 139 35.59 -6.34 6.19
CA SER A 139 36.64 -5.43 6.61
C SER A 139 36.61 -4.19 5.71
N GLY A 140 36.38 -3.01 6.28
CA GLY A 140 36.46 -1.73 5.56
C GLY A 140 37.90 -1.29 5.27
N ARG A 141 38.90 -1.97 5.85
CA ARG A 141 40.33 -1.69 5.68
C ARG A 141 40.79 -1.52 4.22
N PRO A 142 40.32 -2.31 3.24
CA PRO A 142 40.74 -2.15 1.85
C PRO A 142 40.40 -0.78 1.26
N LEU A 143 39.38 -0.10 1.81
CA LEU A 143 38.88 1.18 1.30
C LEU A 143 39.44 2.38 2.08
N ALA A 144 40.10 2.17 3.23
CA ALA A 144 40.55 3.22 4.14
C ALA A 144 41.40 4.33 3.47
N ASN A 145 42.27 3.96 2.53
CA ASN A 145 43.17 4.89 1.85
C ASN A 145 42.75 5.19 0.42
N THR A 146 41.47 4.99 0.09
CA THR A 146 40.95 5.18 -1.27
C THR A 146 40.12 6.46 -1.37
N ILE A 147 39.81 6.86 -2.61
CA ILE A 147 38.89 7.95 -2.92
C ILE A 147 37.60 7.43 -3.55
N VAL A 148 37.21 6.20 -3.19
CA VAL A 148 36.02 5.55 -3.74
C VAL A 148 34.80 6.42 -3.44
N SER A 149 34.15 6.85 -4.52
CA SER A 149 32.96 7.70 -4.49
C SER A 149 31.73 7.00 -5.09
N ASP A 150 31.92 5.97 -5.92
CA ASP A 150 30.88 5.13 -6.50
C ASP A 150 31.10 3.67 -6.05
N LEU A 151 30.25 3.20 -5.15
CA LEU A 151 30.27 1.84 -4.62
C LEU A 151 28.98 1.11 -5.02
N ARG A 152 29.14 -0.02 -5.73
CA ARG A 152 28.03 -0.91 -6.08
C ARG A 152 28.26 -2.30 -5.56
N LEU A 153 27.27 -2.80 -4.83
CA LEU A 153 27.27 -4.10 -4.17
C LEU A 153 25.96 -4.79 -4.55
N THR A 154 26.01 -5.73 -5.48
CA THR A 154 24.82 -6.42 -5.98
C THR A 154 25.01 -7.92 -5.85
N GLY A 155 24.06 -8.62 -5.24
CA GLY A 155 24.16 -10.06 -4.98
C GLY A 155 25.39 -10.43 -4.13
N THR A 156 25.66 -9.65 -3.08
CA THR A 156 26.66 -9.98 -2.05
C THR A 156 25.99 -10.70 -0.87
N GLY A 157 26.81 -11.33 -0.01
CA GLY A 157 26.34 -11.96 1.22
C GLY A 157 26.39 -11.05 2.45
N LEU A 158 26.59 -9.73 2.25
CA LEU A 158 26.66 -8.77 3.35
C LEU A 158 25.27 -8.53 3.96
N ASP A 159 25.25 -8.34 5.28
CA ASP A 159 24.11 -7.81 6.02
C ASP A 159 24.24 -6.29 6.22
N GLY A 160 23.31 -5.69 6.96
CA GLY A 160 23.31 -4.24 7.22
C GLY A 160 24.54 -3.78 8.01
N ALA A 161 24.97 -4.54 9.02
CA ALA A 161 26.17 -4.20 9.78
C ALA A 161 27.42 -4.22 8.88
N GLY A 162 27.53 -5.22 8.00
CA GLY A 162 28.66 -5.33 7.09
C GLY A 162 28.71 -4.31 6.00
N LEU A 163 27.56 -3.86 5.53
CA LEU A 163 27.51 -2.70 4.67
C LEU A 163 28.09 -1.48 5.38
N LEU A 164 27.66 -1.22 6.62
CA LEU A 164 28.10 -0.05 7.39
C LEU A 164 29.59 -0.09 7.72
N ASP A 165 30.11 -1.25 8.12
CA ASP A 165 31.54 -1.44 8.42
C ASP A 165 32.42 -1.27 7.16
N LEU A 166 31.93 -1.72 6.00
CA LEU A 166 32.64 -1.54 4.73
C LEU A 166 32.71 -0.08 4.32
N ILE A 167 31.61 0.68 4.47
CA ILE A 167 31.54 2.07 4.02
C ILE A 167 32.10 3.07 5.04
N ALA A 168 32.17 2.73 6.33
CA ALA A 168 32.65 3.61 7.39
C ALA A 168 33.91 4.44 7.03
N PRO A 169 35.00 3.86 6.47
CA PRO A 169 36.19 4.63 6.10
C PRO A 169 35.98 5.64 4.97
N ILE A 170 35.00 5.43 4.10
CA ILE A 170 34.77 6.24 2.90
C ILE A 170 33.44 7.00 2.94
N ALA A 171 32.70 6.92 4.06
CA ALA A 171 31.34 7.47 4.19
C ALA A 171 31.27 8.94 3.76
N GLY A 172 32.19 9.79 4.23
CA GLY A 172 32.24 11.21 3.90
C GLY A 172 32.69 11.55 2.47
N ARG A 173 32.99 10.56 1.62
CA ARG A 173 33.42 10.73 0.23
C ARG A 173 32.51 10.03 -0.79
N LEU A 174 31.63 9.15 -0.31
CA LEU A 174 30.68 8.45 -1.16
C LEU A 174 29.70 9.46 -1.78
N HIS A 175 29.65 9.49 -3.11
CA HIS A 175 28.64 10.21 -3.88
C HIS A 175 27.49 9.27 -4.29
N LYS A 176 27.80 8.00 -4.59
CA LYS A 176 26.82 6.99 -4.96
C LYS A 176 27.05 5.70 -4.20
N LEU A 177 26.00 5.21 -3.57
CA LEU A 177 25.98 3.92 -2.91
C LEU A 177 24.80 3.10 -3.46
N SER A 178 25.10 1.96 -4.06
CA SER A 178 24.10 0.97 -4.46
C SER A 178 24.36 -0.35 -3.76
N PHE A 179 23.37 -0.82 -3.01
CA PHE A 179 23.40 -2.10 -2.33
C PHE A 179 22.11 -2.83 -2.66
N ASN A 180 22.14 -3.90 -3.45
CA ASN A 180 20.95 -4.55 -4.00
C ASN A 180 21.08 -6.09 -3.89
N ASN A 181 20.53 -6.68 -2.82
CA ASN A 181 20.70 -8.10 -2.48
C ASN A 181 19.36 -8.84 -2.34
N ARG A 182 18.69 -9.10 -3.48
CA ARG A 182 17.35 -9.69 -3.56
C ARG A 182 17.17 -11.00 -2.79
N ALA A 183 18.20 -11.85 -2.77
CA ALA A 183 18.17 -13.19 -2.21
C ALA A 183 19.19 -13.35 -1.06
N SER A 184 19.36 -12.31 -0.24
CA SER A 184 20.20 -12.46 0.95
C SER A 184 19.66 -13.60 1.81
N LEU A 185 20.49 -14.61 2.06
CA LEU A 185 20.19 -15.71 2.98
C LEU A 185 19.95 -15.20 4.42
N ALA A 186 20.33 -13.95 4.71
CA ALA A 186 20.18 -13.32 6.02
C ALA A 186 18.79 -12.70 6.27
N GLY A 187 17.87 -12.74 5.29
CA GLY A 187 16.53 -12.15 5.41
C GLY A 187 16.49 -10.65 5.06
N PRO A 188 15.46 -9.91 5.54
CA PRO A 188 15.32 -8.47 5.31
C PRO A 188 16.54 -7.67 5.73
N LEU A 189 16.97 -6.73 4.89
CA LEU A 189 18.01 -5.77 5.28
C LEU A 189 17.49 -4.94 6.47
N ARG A 190 18.30 -4.85 7.53
CA ARG A 190 18.01 -4.01 8.69
C ARG A 190 19.06 -2.92 8.80
N LEU A 191 18.62 -1.68 8.89
CA LEU A 191 19.48 -0.52 9.03
C LEU A 191 19.02 0.28 10.26
N PRO A 192 19.92 0.60 11.20
CA PRO A 192 19.58 1.41 12.36
C PRO A 192 19.25 2.85 11.95
N ALA A 193 18.54 3.58 12.82
CA ALA A 193 18.38 5.02 12.68
C ALA A 193 19.76 5.70 12.60
N GLY A 194 19.93 6.65 11.67
CA GLY A 194 21.20 7.33 11.46
C GLY A 194 22.29 6.51 10.78
N ALA A 195 21.97 5.35 10.20
CA ALA A 195 22.90 4.50 9.45
C ALA A 195 23.76 5.26 8.42
N PHE A 196 23.25 6.37 7.88
CA PHE A 196 23.93 7.18 6.86
C PHE A 196 24.21 8.63 7.30
N ASN A 197 24.23 8.93 8.61
CA ASN A 197 24.48 10.29 9.09
C ASN A 197 25.86 10.85 8.68
N ASN A 198 26.85 9.98 8.51
CA ASN A 198 28.21 10.36 8.16
C ASN A 198 28.46 10.40 6.64
N THR A 199 27.43 10.19 5.80
CA THR A 199 27.57 10.20 4.34
C THR A 199 27.22 11.57 3.75
N SER A 200 27.92 12.62 4.16
CA SER A 200 27.60 14.02 3.84
C SER A 200 27.70 14.38 2.35
N SER A 201 28.52 13.66 1.58
CA SER A 201 28.69 13.84 0.13
C SER A 201 27.75 12.97 -0.72
N LEU A 202 26.91 12.14 -0.08
CA LEU A 202 26.07 11.19 -0.80
C LEU A 202 25.01 11.94 -1.60
N GLU A 203 24.94 11.65 -2.90
CA GLU A 203 23.96 12.19 -3.83
C GLU A 203 22.89 11.16 -4.16
N GLU A 204 23.28 9.89 -4.33
CA GLU A 204 22.38 8.79 -4.66
C GLU A 204 22.55 7.61 -3.70
N LEU A 205 21.44 7.21 -3.07
CA LEU A 205 21.35 6.00 -2.27
C LEU A 205 20.35 5.04 -2.92
N ASN A 206 20.86 3.91 -3.41
CA ASN A 206 20.05 2.84 -3.97
C ASN A 206 20.07 1.61 -3.06
N LEU A 207 18.93 1.34 -2.44
CA LEU A 207 18.67 0.18 -1.59
C LEU A 207 17.52 -0.66 -2.15
N SER A 208 17.38 -0.69 -3.47
CA SER A 208 16.34 -1.47 -4.14
C SER A 208 16.58 -2.97 -3.96
N ASN A 209 15.51 -3.77 -3.95
CA ASN A 209 15.60 -5.23 -3.84
C ASN A 209 16.33 -5.72 -2.57
N ASN A 210 16.06 -5.14 -1.40
CA ASN A 210 16.67 -5.55 -0.13
C ASN A 210 15.66 -6.09 0.89
N GLN A 211 14.43 -6.35 0.46
CA GLN A 211 13.36 -6.82 1.32
C GLN A 211 13.12 -5.90 2.53
N LEU A 212 13.37 -4.58 2.40
CA LEU A 212 13.13 -3.61 3.46
C LEU A 212 11.65 -3.58 3.83
N THR A 213 11.36 -3.48 5.14
CA THR A 213 10.00 -3.43 5.69
C THR A 213 9.64 -2.07 6.29
N ASP A 214 10.64 -1.24 6.58
CA ASP A 214 10.48 0.12 7.09
C ASP A 214 11.63 1.01 6.60
N PHE A 215 11.47 2.33 6.82
CA PHE A 215 12.42 3.34 6.37
C PHE A 215 12.88 4.27 7.50
N GLY A 216 12.95 3.77 8.74
CA GLY A 216 13.37 4.57 9.90
C GLY A 216 14.79 5.14 9.77
N PHE A 217 15.65 4.51 8.97
CA PHE A 217 17.02 4.96 8.70
C PHE A 217 17.12 6.19 7.79
N LEU A 218 16.02 6.62 7.15
CA LEU A 218 16.03 7.78 6.24
C LEU A 218 16.20 9.12 6.96
N GLU A 219 16.03 9.12 8.28
CA GLU A 219 16.33 10.26 9.12
C GLU A 219 17.84 10.60 9.03
N GLY A 220 18.17 11.76 8.45
CA GLY A 220 19.55 12.24 8.31
C GLY A 220 20.29 11.79 7.05
N VAL A 221 19.66 11.05 6.14
CA VAL A 221 20.26 10.71 4.84
C VAL A 221 20.51 11.98 4.03
N SER A 222 21.75 12.17 3.55
CA SER A 222 22.15 13.35 2.77
C SER A 222 21.86 13.26 1.27
N ALA A 223 21.48 12.07 0.78
CA ALA A 223 21.22 11.81 -0.63
C ALA A 223 20.06 12.64 -1.19
N SER A 224 20.25 13.17 -2.39
CA SER A 224 19.21 13.86 -3.16
C SER A 224 18.32 12.86 -3.91
N ARG A 225 18.82 11.66 -4.22
CA ARG A 225 18.07 10.60 -4.90
C ARG A 225 18.02 9.34 -4.03
N LEU A 226 16.80 8.91 -3.68
CA LEU A 226 16.52 7.70 -2.92
C LEU A 226 15.84 6.67 -3.83
N LEU A 227 16.53 5.58 -4.13
CA LEU A 227 16.01 4.49 -4.95
C LEU A 227 15.70 3.28 -4.05
N LEU A 228 14.42 3.08 -3.73
CA LEU A 228 13.93 2.12 -2.73
C LEU A 228 12.94 1.10 -3.34
N SER A 229 12.91 0.99 -4.66
CA SER A 229 12.01 0.10 -5.40
C SER A 229 12.22 -1.38 -5.05
N TYR A 230 11.19 -2.20 -5.28
CA TYR A 230 11.23 -3.65 -5.01
C TYR A 230 11.53 -3.99 -3.54
N ASN A 231 11.00 -3.21 -2.61
CA ASN A 231 10.98 -3.52 -1.18
C ASN A 231 9.52 -3.67 -0.72
N PRO A 232 9.15 -4.76 -0.02
CA PRO A 232 7.76 -5.12 0.29
C PRO A 232 7.16 -4.30 1.44
N VAL A 233 7.34 -2.98 1.44
CA VAL A 233 6.89 -2.08 2.51
C VAL A 233 5.38 -1.85 2.55
N GLY A 234 4.64 -2.21 1.49
CA GLY A 234 3.18 -2.08 1.42
C GLY A 234 2.37 -3.27 1.94
N TRP A 235 3.02 -4.29 2.53
CA TRP A 235 2.35 -5.48 3.07
C TRP A 235 3.01 -5.94 4.38
N PRO A 236 2.25 -6.28 5.45
CA PRO A 236 0.78 -6.26 5.56
C PRO A 236 0.18 -4.87 5.89
N GLY A 237 1.01 -3.84 6.06
CA GLY A 237 0.59 -2.50 6.52
C GLY A 237 0.67 -1.40 5.46
N GLU A 238 0.17 -0.22 5.83
CA GLU A 238 0.32 1.00 5.03
C GLU A 238 1.65 1.68 5.35
N LEU A 239 2.42 2.04 4.31
CA LEU A 239 3.64 2.79 4.50
C LEU A 239 3.33 4.20 5.00
N SER A 240 3.91 4.56 6.14
CA SER A 240 3.80 5.89 6.73
C SER A 240 5.18 6.45 7.04
N PHE A 241 5.43 7.67 6.58
CA PHE A 241 6.57 8.49 6.97
C PHE A 241 6.20 9.45 8.12
N ALA A 242 4.98 9.36 8.65
CA ALA A 242 4.55 10.19 9.77
C ALA A 242 5.44 9.95 11.00
N GLY A 243 5.87 11.03 11.63
CA GLY A 243 6.76 10.98 12.80
C GLY A 243 8.26 11.02 12.47
N LEU A 244 8.66 10.88 11.20
CA LEU A 244 10.05 11.18 10.81
C LEU A 244 10.31 12.69 10.89
N ARG A 245 11.51 13.07 11.36
CA ARG A 245 11.94 14.47 11.29
C ARG A 245 12.07 14.89 9.80
N PRO A 246 11.60 16.10 9.43
CA PRO A 246 11.71 16.58 8.05
C PRO A 246 13.15 16.56 7.54
N ASN A 247 13.36 15.92 6.39
CA ASN A 247 14.63 15.87 5.68
C ASN A 247 14.51 16.63 4.35
N TRP A 248 15.25 17.73 4.22
CA TRP A 248 15.20 18.63 3.06
C TRP A 248 16.17 18.25 1.94
N ARG A 249 16.95 17.18 2.11
CA ARG A 249 17.94 16.73 1.12
C ARG A 249 17.32 15.95 -0.03
N PRO A 250 16.42 14.97 0.20
CA PRO A 250 15.84 14.19 -0.88
C PRO A 250 15.01 15.05 -1.83
N GLN A 251 15.33 14.94 -3.11
CA GLN A 251 14.63 15.56 -4.24
C GLN A 251 13.94 14.52 -5.13
N ALA A 252 14.42 13.28 -5.14
CA ALA A 252 13.78 12.17 -5.85
C ALA A 252 13.60 10.97 -4.93
N LEU A 253 12.38 10.41 -4.91
CA LEU A 253 12.02 9.21 -4.16
C LEU A 253 11.37 8.20 -5.11
N GLU A 254 12.00 7.03 -5.23
CA GLU A 254 11.49 5.91 -6.03
C GLU A 254 11.05 4.75 -5.14
N LEU A 255 9.78 4.39 -5.23
CA LEU A 255 9.12 3.28 -4.52
C LEU A 255 8.30 2.43 -5.51
N ASN A 256 8.87 2.17 -6.69
CA ASN A 256 8.23 1.33 -7.69
C ASN A 256 8.19 -0.13 -7.20
N HIS A 257 7.14 -0.89 -7.53
CA HIS A 257 7.01 -2.29 -7.14
C HIS A 257 7.17 -2.55 -5.63
N ALA A 258 6.66 -1.64 -4.79
CA ALA A 258 6.75 -1.72 -3.33
C ALA A 258 5.52 -2.36 -2.67
N GLY A 259 4.51 -2.72 -3.46
CA GLY A 259 3.25 -3.31 -2.99
C GLY A 259 2.32 -2.31 -2.29
N LEU A 260 2.49 -1.01 -2.54
CA LEU A 260 1.72 0.03 -1.86
C LEU A 260 0.23 -0.03 -2.23
N GLN A 261 -0.64 -0.19 -1.24
CA GLN A 261 -2.10 -0.18 -1.40
C GLN A 261 -2.71 1.23 -1.36
N ARG A 262 -2.00 2.17 -0.73
CA ARG A 262 -2.37 3.58 -0.62
C ARG A 262 -1.15 4.45 -0.86
N PHE A 263 -1.40 5.73 -1.15
CA PHE A 263 -0.36 6.74 -1.21
C PHE A 263 0.34 6.86 0.15
N PRO A 264 1.68 7.00 0.21
CA PRO A 264 2.43 7.01 1.46
C PRO A 264 2.09 8.22 2.33
N LEU A 265 1.65 7.96 3.58
CA LEU A 265 1.22 9.02 4.49
C LEU A 265 2.43 9.83 5.01
N GLY A 266 2.32 11.16 5.05
CA GLY A 266 3.34 12.04 5.64
C GLY A 266 4.59 12.22 4.78
N VAL A 267 4.58 11.81 3.51
CA VAL A 267 5.71 12.02 2.58
C VAL A 267 6.01 13.51 2.39
N GLU A 268 4.98 14.36 2.41
CA GLU A 268 5.06 15.81 2.27
C GLU A 268 5.72 16.51 3.47
N THR A 269 5.63 15.90 4.66
CA THR A 269 6.28 16.41 5.87
C THR A 269 7.68 15.85 6.03
N ALA A 270 7.88 14.57 5.69
CA ALA A 270 9.18 13.91 5.76
C ALA A 270 10.15 14.41 4.68
N PHE A 271 9.69 14.69 3.46
CA PHE A 271 10.54 15.15 2.35
C PHE A 271 9.98 16.43 1.68
N PRO A 272 10.05 17.60 2.34
CA PRO A 272 9.42 18.82 1.83
C PRO A 272 10.04 19.38 0.54
N ALA A 273 11.27 18.96 0.22
CA ALA A 273 12.01 19.41 -0.95
C ALA A 273 11.82 18.52 -2.20
N LEU A 274 10.96 17.50 -2.12
CA LEU A 274 10.78 16.49 -3.16
C LEU A 274 10.30 17.10 -4.47
N GLN A 275 10.96 16.72 -5.58
CA GLN A 275 10.68 17.10 -6.96
C GLN A 275 10.15 15.94 -7.78
N GLU A 276 10.67 14.73 -7.55
CA GLU A 276 10.28 13.50 -8.26
C GLU A 276 9.74 12.47 -7.25
N LEU A 277 8.52 11.99 -7.48
CA LEU A 277 7.90 10.90 -6.71
C LEU A 277 7.44 9.81 -7.67
N LEU A 278 8.10 8.65 -7.60
CA LEU A 278 7.88 7.53 -8.51
C LEU A 278 7.27 6.35 -7.74
N LEU A 279 6.01 6.05 -8.02
CA LEU A 279 5.15 5.07 -7.35
C LEU A 279 4.55 4.08 -8.35
N ALA A 280 5.17 3.88 -9.51
CA ALA A 280 4.67 3.01 -10.56
C ALA A 280 4.64 1.54 -10.12
N ASN A 281 3.76 0.75 -10.73
CA ASN A 281 3.64 -0.68 -10.49
C ASN A 281 3.36 -1.03 -9.01
N ASN A 282 2.44 -0.28 -8.39
CA ASN A 282 1.91 -0.58 -7.06
C ASN A 282 0.42 -0.96 -7.18
N VAL A 283 -0.31 -0.97 -6.07
CA VAL A 283 -1.74 -1.31 -6.01
C VAL A 283 -2.57 -0.15 -5.42
N ILE A 284 -2.12 1.09 -5.66
CA ILE A 284 -2.77 2.32 -5.18
C ILE A 284 -4.10 2.49 -5.90
N LYS A 285 -5.18 2.71 -5.14
CA LYS A 285 -6.55 2.87 -5.69
C LYS A 285 -6.98 4.32 -5.85
N GLU A 286 -6.43 5.22 -5.04
CA GLU A 286 -6.86 6.61 -4.95
C GLU A 286 -5.65 7.51 -4.67
N LEU A 287 -5.69 8.73 -5.23
CA LEU A 287 -4.68 9.76 -5.00
C LEU A 287 -5.22 10.80 -4.01
N PRO A 288 -4.43 11.24 -3.02
CA PRO A 288 -4.89 12.20 -2.03
C PRO A 288 -4.60 13.63 -2.50
N ALA A 289 -5.64 14.47 -2.59
CA ALA A 289 -5.52 15.85 -3.08
C ALA A 289 -4.63 16.74 -2.19
N GLU A 290 -4.86 16.74 -0.87
CA GLU A 290 -4.16 17.62 0.06
C GLU A 290 -2.65 17.32 0.19
N PRO A 291 -2.20 16.06 0.41
CA PRO A 291 -0.77 15.72 0.44
C PRO A 291 -0.05 16.05 -0.88
N LEU A 292 -0.68 15.78 -2.02
CA LEU A 292 -0.09 16.10 -3.33
C LEU A 292 0.06 17.61 -3.53
N LEU A 293 -0.93 18.40 -3.09
CA LEU A 293 -0.83 19.86 -3.13
C LEU A 293 0.26 20.40 -2.18
N ALA A 294 0.40 19.77 -1.00
CA ALA A 294 1.38 20.14 0.03
C ALA A 294 2.83 19.88 -0.38
N LEU A 295 3.09 18.96 -1.32
CA LEU A 295 4.41 18.75 -1.93
C LEU A 295 4.77 19.92 -2.86
N LYS A 296 5.19 21.06 -2.29
CA LYS A 296 5.36 22.35 -2.98
C LYS A 296 6.40 22.39 -4.09
N ARG A 297 7.35 21.45 -4.11
CA ARG A 297 8.43 21.37 -5.10
C ARG A 297 8.26 20.24 -6.11
N LEU A 298 7.22 19.41 -5.96
CA LEU A 298 6.98 18.29 -6.84
C LEU A 298 6.71 18.81 -8.25
N THR A 299 7.38 18.21 -9.23
CA THR A 299 7.25 18.48 -10.67
C THR A 299 6.96 17.19 -11.42
N GLN A 300 7.44 16.04 -10.92
CA GLN A 300 7.20 14.75 -11.52
C GLN A 300 6.50 13.79 -10.55
N LEU A 301 5.34 13.28 -10.97
CA LEU A 301 4.60 12.22 -10.30
C LEU A 301 4.40 11.05 -11.26
N ASP A 302 4.94 9.89 -10.92
CA ASP A 302 4.65 8.66 -11.65
C ASP A 302 3.82 7.72 -10.80
N VAL A 303 2.57 7.48 -11.22
CA VAL A 303 1.63 6.54 -10.61
C VAL A 303 1.12 5.55 -11.68
N GLY A 304 1.91 5.31 -12.72
CA GLY A 304 1.59 4.36 -13.78
C GLY A 304 1.44 2.93 -13.25
N SER A 305 0.63 2.12 -13.93
CA SER A 305 0.42 0.70 -13.60
C SER A 305 -0.04 0.49 -12.14
N ASN A 306 -1.02 1.28 -11.69
CA ASN A 306 -1.67 1.17 -10.38
C ASN A 306 -3.13 0.71 -10.54
N GLN A 307 -3.97 0.89 -9.51
CA GLN A 307 -5.38 0.52 -9.50
C GLN A 307 -6.30 1.75 -9.40
N ILE A 308 -5.85 2.91 -9.90
CA ILE A 308 -6.57 4.16 -9.81
C ILE A 308 -7.79 4.14 -10.72
N ARG A 309 -8.98 4.29 -10.14
CA ARG A 309 -10.26 4.31 -10.87
C ARG A 309 -10.85 5.70 -11.01
N ARG A 310 -10.70 6.55 -10.00
CA ARG A 310 -11.33 7.89 -9.94
C ARG A 310 -10.25 8.97 -9.97
N LEU A 311 -10.45 9.99 -10.80
CA LEU A 311 -9.66 11.23 -10.77
C LEU A 311 -10.62 12.41 -10.66
N GLY A 312 -11.13 12.63 -9.45
CA GLY A 312 -12.13 13.67 -9.20
C GLY A 312 -11.55 15.09 -9.22
N SER A 313 -12.45 16.08 -9.19
CA SER A 313 -12.10 17.50 -9.26
C SER A 313 -11.29 18.00 -8.07
N GLU A 314 -11.28 17.28 -6.95
CA GLU A 314 -10.42 17.55 -5.80
C GLU A 314 -8.93 17.52 -6.15
N LEU A 315 -8.53 16.75 -7.18
CA LEU A 315 -7.14 16.65 -7.62
C LEU A 315 -6.70 17.85 -8.47
N LYS A 316 -7.65 18.62 -9.01
CA LYS A 316 -7.37 19.73 -9.95
C LYS A 316 -6.29 20.68 -9.44
N PRO A 317 -6.33 21.22 -8.20
CA PRO A 317 -5.33 22.17 -7.74
C PRO A 317 -3.92 21.55 -7.68
N ALA A 318 -3.81 20.30 -7.23
CA ALA A 318 -2.54 19.59 -7.14
C ALA A 318 -1.96 19.29 -8.53
N MET A 319 -2.78 18.78 -9.45
CA MET A 319 -2.36 18.47 -10.82
C MET A 319 -1.95 19.72 -11.59
N LEU A 320 -2.70 20.82 -11.42
CA LEU A 320 -2.34 22.10 -12.01
C LEU A 320 -1.00 22.61 -11.46
N ALA A 321 -0.81 22.57 -10.13
CA ALA A 321 0.44 22.97 -9.51
C ALA A 321 1.64 22.17 -10.04
N LEU A 322 1.50 20.85 -10.18
CA LEU A 322 2.55 19.97 -10.73
C LEU A 322 2.94 20.35 -12.16
N LEU A 323 1.95 20.56 -13.02
CA LEU A 323 2.16 20.83 -14.45
C LEU A 323 2.64 22.26 -14.73
N TYR A 324 2.28 23.24 -13.88
CA TYR A 324 2.66 24.65 -14.08
C TYR A 324 4.00 25.04 -13.44
N ARG A 325 4.47 24.33 -12.41
CA ARG A 325 5.71 24.70 -11.69
C ARG A 325 6.96 24.69 -12.56
N ASP A 326 7.03 23.77 -13.50
CA ASP A 326 8.14 23.64 -14.43
C ASP A 326 7.62 23.20 -15.80
N ARG A 327 7.75 24.05 -16.81
CA ARG A 327 7.26 23.77 -18.17
C ARG A 327 7.96 22.57 -18.83
N PHE A 328 9.17 22.23 -18.39
CA PHE A 328 9.97 21.14 -18.95
C PHE A 328 9.90 19.88 -18.09
N LYS A 329 9.80 20.00 -16.76
CA LYS A 329 9.78 18.87 -15.82
C LYS A 329 8.41 18.50 -15.25
N GLY A 330 7.39 19.35 -15.45
CA GLY A 330 6.02 19.13 -14.99
C GLY A 330 5.36 17.96 -15.71
N HIS A 331 5.39 16.75 -15.13
CA HIS A 331 4.83 15.54 -15.73
C HIS A 331 4.07 14.69 -14.70
N VAL A 332 2.90 14.20 -15.12
CA VAL A 332 2.10 13.25 -14.36
C VAL A 332 1.86 12.01 -15.21
N TYR A 333 2.38 10.87 -14.78
CA TYR A 333 2.23 9.60 -15.49
C TYR A 333 1.12 8.76 -14.85
N LEU A 334 0.04 8.54 -15.60
CA LEU A 334 -1.18 7.83 -15.17
C LEU A 334 -1.47 6.57 -16.01
N ALA A 335 -0.58 6.20 -16.93
CA ALA A 335 -0.78 5.08 -17.84
C ALA A 335 -1.08 3.77 -17.10
N ASP A 336 -1.79 2.85 -17.76
CA ASP A 336 -2.10 1.52 -17.23
C ASP A 336 -2.84 1.52 -15.88
N ASN A 337 -3.73 2.49 -15.66
CA ASN A 337 -4.68 2.51 -14.53
C ASN A 337 -6.11 2.21 -15.03
N PRO A 338 -6.95 1.52 -14.24
CA PRO A 338 -8.33 1.20 -14.61
C PRO A 338 -9.29 2.39 -14.44
N VAL A 339 -8.99 3.53 -15.08
CA VAL A 339 -9.72 4.79 -14.90
C VAL A 339 -11.16 4.67 -15.42
N HIS A 340 -12.13 5.07 -14.60
CA HIS A 340 -13.54 5.20 -14.96
C HIS A 340 -13.80 6.61 -15.50
N CYS A 341 -14.06 6.71 -16.80
CA CYS A 341 -14.20 7.98 -17.50
C CYS A 341 -15.64 8.50 -17.49
N ASN A 342 -15.98 9.31 -16.49
CA ASN A 342 -17.29 9.91 -16.30
C ASN A 342 -17.18 11.43 -16.08
N CYS A 343 -18.26 12.08 -15.63
CA CYS A 343 -18.28 13.52 -15.38
C CYS A 343 -17.34 14.02 -14.29
N GLU A 344 -16.86 13.16 -13.38
CA GLU A 344 -15.93 13.56 -12.32
C GLU A 344 -14.58 13.98 -12.89
N LEU A 345 -14.31 13.68 -14.17
CA LEU A 345 -13.13 14.06 -14.94
C LEU A 345 -13.32 15.31 -15.79
N SER A 346 -14.51 15.93 -15.81
CA SER A 346 -14.82 17.08 -16.67
C SER A 346 -13.82 18.25 -16.50
N TRP A 347 -13.26 18.40 -15.30
CA TRP A 347 -12.26 19.40 -14.97
C TRP A 347 -10.97 19.33 -15.80
N ILE A 348 -10.68 18.22 -16.49
CA ILE A 348 -9.53 18.15 -17.42
C ILE A 348 -9.63 19.18 -18.54
N PHE A 349 -10.85 19.63 -18.88
CA PHE A 349 -11.11 20.63 -19.91
C PHE A 349 -11.03 22.07 -19.40
N ASP A 350 -10.88 22.29 -18.09
CA ASP A 350 -10.86 23.64 -17.50
C ASP A 350 -9.60 24.44 -17.89
N SER A 351 -8.57 23.79 -18.42
CA SER A 351 -7.40 24.46 -18.99
C SER A 351 -6.72 23.63 -20.07
N ALA A 352 -6.07 24.30 -21.02
CA ALA A 352 -5.31 23.64 -22.07
C ALA A 352 -4.13 22.80 -21.54
N VAL A 353 -3.50 23.19 -20.44
CA VAL A 353 -2.38 22.45 -19.84
C VAL A 353 -2.85 21.09 -19.33
N LEU A 354 -4.00 21.04 -18.64
CA LEU A 354 -4.60 19.80 -18.15
C LEU A 354 -4.98 18.88 -19.31
N HIS A 355 -5.77 19.40 -20.26
CA HIS A 355 -6.27 18.64 -21.40
C HIS A 355 -5.15 18.07 -22.29
N ASN A 356 -4.05 18.82 -22.46
CA ASN A 356 -2.94 18.38 -23.30
C ASN A 356 -1.93 17.47 -22.58
N SER A 357 -2.01 17.31 -21.26
CA SER A 357 -0.98 16.60 -20.48
C SER A 357 -1.50 15.34 -19.82
N LEU A 358 -2.54 15.45 -18.99
CA LEU A 358 -3.05 14.32 -18.19
C LEU A 358 -3.63 13.18 -19.05
N PRO A 359 -4.45 13.42 -20.09
CA PRO A 359 -5.15 12.36 -20.80
C PRO A 359 -4.30 11.53 -21.78
N LYS A 360 -3.09 11.99 -22.12
CA LYS A 360 -2.30 11.49 -23.27
C LYS A 360 -2.15 9.97 -23.32
N ASN A 361 -1.95 9.35 -22.15
CA ASN A 361 -1.72 7.91 -22.04
C ASN A 361 -2.75 7.23 -21.11
N VAL A 362 -3.89 7.86 -20.85
CA VAL A 362 -4.93 7.30 -19.99
C VAL A 362 -5.94 6.56 -20.84
N LEU A 363 -6.05 5.24 -20.62
CA LEU A 363 -7.09 4.40 -21.22
C LEU A 363 -8.28 4.37 -20.26
N CYS A 364 -9.47 4.69 -20.76
CA CYS A 364 -10.71 4.55 -20.02
C CYS A 364 -11.05 3.06 -19.90
N ALA A 365 -10.98 2.49 -18.69
CA ALA A 365 -11.40 1.11 -18.45
C ALA A 365 -12.93 0.96 -18.52
N SER A 366 -13.66 2.01 -18.17
CA SER A 366 -15.12 2.09 -18.21
C SER A 366 -15.57 3.56 -18.34
N GLY A 367 -16.87 3.82 -18.46
CA GLY A 367 -17.41 5.17 -18.67
C GLY A 367 -18.30 5.29 -19.90
N GLY A 368 -19.31 4.41 -20.01
CA GLY A 368 -20.17 4.33 -21.19
C GLY A 368 -19.38 4.08 -22.49
N GLU A 369 -19.58 4.95 -23.48
CA GLU A 369 -18.93 4.87 -24.79
C GLU A 369 -17.42 5.14 -24.78
N LEU A 370 -16.88 5.65 -23.67
CA LEU A 370 -15.45 5.90 -23.52
C LEU A 370 -14.68 4.63 -23.11
N GLY A 371 -15.37 3.58 -22.63
CA GLY A 371 -14.73 2.30 -22.28
C GLY A 371 -13.88 1.75 -23.44
N GLY A 372 -12.61 1.45 -23.16
CA GLY A 372 -11.63 0.96 -24.13
C GLY A 372 -11.00 2.03 -25.01
N LYS A 373 -11.32 3.32 -24.84
CA LYS A 373 -10.76 4.44 -25.62
C LYS A 373 -9.76 5.25 -24.80
N LEU A 374 -8.84 5.91 -25.50
CA LEU A 374 -7.92 6.87 -24.86
C LEU A 374 -8.67 8.14 -24.49
N LEU A 375 -8.45 8.63 -23.26
CA LEU A 375 -9.12 9.81 -22.71
C LEU A 375 -8.79 11.10 -23.49
N ILE A 376 -7.62 11.17 -24.14
CA ILE A 376 -7.22 12.32 -24.98
C ILE A 376 -8.19 12.59 -26.14
N TRP A 377 -8.99 11.60 -26.55
CA TRP A 377 -9.99 11.75 -27.61
C TRP A 377 -11.40 12.02 -27.10
N ALA A 378 -11.60 12.02 -25.78
CA ALA A 378 -12.90 12.34 -25.20
C ALA A 378 -13.29 13.79 -25.51
N GLN A 379 -14.59 14.01 -25.71
CA GLN A 379 -15.19 15.34 -25.82
C GLN A 379 -15.88 15.72 -24.51
N PRO A 380 -16.00 17.03 -24.18
CA PRO A 380 -16.65 17.48 -22.95
C PRO A 380 -18.06 16.90 -22.76
N HIS A 381 -18.85 16.82 -23.83
CA HIS A 381 -20.22 16.30 -23.80
C HIS A 381 -20.31 14.78 -23.55
N GLN A 382 -19.19 14.04 -23.58
CA GLN A 382 -19.16 12.60 -23.28
C GLN A 382 -18.91 12.32 -21.79
N LEU A 383 -18.44 13.32 -21.03
CA LEU A 383 -18.21 13.23 -19.59
C LEU A 383 -19.40 13.83 -18.82
N LEU A 384 -20.60 13.27 -19.00
CA LEU A 384 -21.83 13.73 -18.34
C LEU A 384 -22.25 12.77 -17.23
N CYS A 385 -22.74 13.31 -16.11
CA CYS A 385 -23.19 12.50 -15.00
C CYS A 385 -24.53 11.85 -15.36
N LEU A 386 -24.72 10.61 -14.92
CA LEU A 386 -26.00 9.91 -14.98
C LEU A 386 -26.66 10.00 -13.61
N PRO A 387 -27.86 10.61 -13.50
CA PRO A 387 -28.56 10.72 -12.24
C PRO A 387 -28.86 9.34 -11.64
N PRO A 388 -28.89 9.24 -10.30
CA PRO A 388 -29.21 7.99 -9.64
C PRO A 388 -30.61 7.51 -10.01
N SER A 389 -30.73 6.21 -10.22
CA SER A 389 -32.01 5.52 -10.34
C SER A 389 -32.75 5.53 -9.00
N LYS A 390 -34.08 5.45 -9.07
CA LYS A 390 -34.93 5.35 -7.88
C LYS A 390 -34.47 4.16 -7.01
N PRO A 391 -34.15 4.36 -5.72
CA PRO A 391 -33.60 3.29 -4.90
C PRO A 391 -34.55 2.10 -4.74
N GLY A 392 -34.09 0.91 -5.08
CA GLY A 392 -34.79 -0.33 -4.76
C GLY A 392 -34.56 -0.71 -3.29
N ILE A 393 -35.64 -0.96 -2.54
CA ILE A 393 -35.56 -1.45 -1.16
C ILE A 393 -36.02 -2.91 -1.12
N GLN A 394 -35.18 -3.80 -0.60
CA GLN A 394 -35.55 -5.18 -0.31
C GLN A 394 -35.59 -5.39 1.20
N VAL A 395 -36.66 -6.04 1.69
CA VAL A 395 -36.83 -6.35 3.11
C VAL A 395 -36.75 -7.85 3.32
N HIS A 396 -35.86 -8.27 4.21
CA HIS A 396 -35.76 -9.65 4.67
C HIS A 396 -35.99 -9.69 6.17
N ILE A 397 -36.71 -10.69 6.68
CA ILE A 397 -37.04 -10.81 8.09
C ILE A 397 -36.42 -12.08 8.65
N ALA A 398 -35.83 -11.97 9.84
CA ALA A 398 -35.38 -13.11 10.64
C ALA A 398 -36.07 -13.07 12.01
N VAL A 399 -36.64 -14.20 12.42
CA VAL A 399 -37.25 -14.36 13.75
C VAL A 399 -36.21 -14.98 14.68
N SER A 400 -35.87 -14.30 15.76
CA SER A 400 -34.95 -14.81 16.78
C SER A 400 -35.66 -14.92 18.12
N LYS A 401 -35.54 -16.08 18.78
CA LYS A 401 -35.97 -16.26 20.17
C LYS A 401 -34.99 -15.64 21.18
N SER A 402 -33.79 -15.26 20.74
CA SER A 402 -32.78 -14.60 21.57
C SER A 402 -33.05 -13.10 21.70
N LYS A 403 -32.94 -12.57 22.92
CA LYS A 403 -33.06 -11.13 23.22
C LYS A 403 -31.91 -10.28 22.62
N LYS A 404 -30.83 -10.90 22.15
CA LYS A 404 -29.67 -10.26 21.46
C LYS A 404 -29.03 -11.26 20.47
N PRO A 405 -29.57 -11.44 19.25
CA PRO A 405 -28.96 -12.32 18.25
C PRO A 405 -27.68 -11.70 17.68
N THR A 406 -26.67 -12.54 17.38
CA THR A 406 -25.52 -12.12 16.56
C THR A 406 -25.85 -12.34 15.08
N PHE A 407 -25.19 -11.58 14.18
CA PHE A 407 -25.52 -11.54 12.74
C PHE A 407 -25.49 -12.93 12.08
N ASP A 408 -24.51 -13.76 12.43
CA ASP A 408 -24.32 -15.10 11.87
C ASP A 408 -25.38 -16.11 12.33
N MET A 409 -26.21 -15.74 13.33
CA MET A 409 -27.28 -16.57 13.88
C MET A 409 -28.66 -16.28 13.26
N LEU A 410 -28.80 -15.28 12.38
CA LEU A 410 -30.08 -14.86 11.80
C LEU A 410 -30.24 -15.42 10.39
N ASN A 411 -31.23 -16.30 10.19
CA ASN A 411 -31.61 -16.76 8.87
C ASN A 411 -32.69 -15.84 8.29
N PHE A 412 -32.30 -14.98 7.36
CA PHE A 412 -33.17 -13.98 6.75
C PHE A 412 -33.94 -14.58 5.57
N GLN A 413 -35.27 -14.46 5.61
CA GLN A 413 -36.15 -14.86 4.51
C GLN A 413 -36.66 -13.61 3.77
N PRO A 414 -36.69 -13.61 2.42
CA PRO A 414 -37.26 -12.51 1.65
C PRO A 414 -38.77 -12.41 1.92
N VAL A 415 -39.28 -11.20 2.13
CA VAL A 415 -40.72 -10.97 2.25
C VAL A 415 -41.30 -10.89 0.83
N GLY A 416 -42.17 -11.84 0.47
CA GLY A 416 -42.81 -11.88 -0.85
C GLY A 416 -43.63 -10.61 -1.13
N ASN A 417 -43.43 -10.03 -2.32
CA ASN A 417 -44.11 -8.82 -2.76
C ASN A 417 -45.61 -9.07 -2.99
N GLY A 418 -46.44 -8.72 -2.00
CA GLY A 418 -47.86 -8.42 -2.22
C GLY A 418 -48.11 -6.97 -2.65
N ALA A 419 -47.05 -6.19 -2.88
CA ALA A 419 -47.11 -4.78 -3.20
C ALA A 419 -46.60 -4.51 -4.63
N ASP A 420 -47.38 -3.72 -5.36
CA ASP A 420 -47.08 -3.23 -6.70
C ASP A 420 -45.70 -2.54 -6.72
N PRO A 421 -44.74 -2.96 -7.58
CA PRO A 421 -43.39 -2.39 -7.63
C PRO A 421 -43.35 -0.88 -7.97
N LEU A 422 -44.47 -0.30 -8.39
CA LEU A 422 -44.65 1.13 -8.69
C LEU A 422 -45.22 1.95 -7.51
N SER A 423 -45.59 1.32 -6.39
CA SER A 423 -46.09 2.00 -5.20
C SER A 423 -44.96 2.71 -4.42
N ASP A 424 -45.11 4.02 -4.19
CA ASP A 424 -44.13 4.88 -3.47
C ASP A 424 -43.94 4.52 -1.99
N VAL A 425 -44.77 3.66 -1.42
CA VAL A 425 -44.71 3.26 -0.01
C VAL A 425 -44.89 1.75 0.12
N GLN A 426 -43.80 1.03 0.38
CA GLN A 426 -43.86 -0.38 0.76
C GLN A 426 -44.11 -0.49 2.26
N GLN A 427 -45.16 -1.21 2.67
CA GLN A 427 -45.46 -1.47 4.08
C GLN A 427 -45.26 -2.95 4.41
N HIS A 428 -44.44 -3.24 5.43
CA HIS A 428 -44.17 -4.61 5.88
C HIS A 428 -44.48 -4.76 7.37
N GLN A 429 -45.10 -5.89 7.73
CA GLN A 429 -45.31 -6.25 9.13
C GLN A 429 -44.06 -6.94 9.70
N LEU A 430 -43.61 -6.51 10.88
CA LEU A 430 -42.58 -7.18 11.65
C LEU A 430 -43.22 -7.98 12.78
N PRO A 431 -43.08 -9.32 12.78
CA PRO A 431 -43.47 -10.16 13.90
C PRO A 431 -42.76 -9.79 15.21
N ALA A 432 -43.37 -10.12 16.34
CA ALA A 432 -42.76 -9.89 17.65
C ALA A 432 -41.42 -10.64 17.81
N GLY A 433 -40.39 -9.94 18.30
CA GLY A 433 -39.02 -10.46 18.46
C GLY A 433 -38.23 -10.63 17.16
N SER A 434 -38.73 -10.13 16.02
CA SER A 434 -38.04 -10.22 14.74
C SER A 434 -37.03 -9.09 14.51
N THR A 435 -36.07 -9.36 13.63
CA THR A 435 -35.13 -8.40 13.07
C THR A 435 -35.35 -8.30 11.57
N ALA A 436 -35.49 -7.08 11.05
CA ALA A 436 -35.55 -6.82 9.62
C ALA A 436 -34.19 -6.37 9.09
N GLN A 437 -33.79 -6.92 7.96
CA GLN A 437 -32.68 -6.48 7.12
C GLN A 437 -33.25 -5.74 5.91
N LEU A 438 -32.99 -4.44 5.86
CA LEU A 438 -33.35 -3.57 4.74
C LEU A 438 -32.13 -3.36 3.87
N ILE A 439 -32.26 -3.64 2.58
CA ILE A 439 -31.19 -3.52 1.60
C ILE A 439 -31.63 -2.46 0.60
N CYS A 440 -30.95 -1.33 0.60
CA CYS A 440 -31.15 -0.28 -0.39
C CYS A 440 -30.10 -0.39 -1.50
N SER A 441 -30.53 -0.32 -2.76
CA SER A 441 -29.65 -0.28 -3.92
C SER A 441 -30.07 0.79 -4.92
N SER A 442 -29.11 1.51 -5.49
CA SER A 442 -29.33 2.47 -6.56
C SER A 442 -28.14 2.46 -7.52
N ASP A 443 -28.44 2.52 -8.81
CA ASP A 443 -27.47 2.67 -9.89
C ASP A 443 -27.31 4.15 -10.26
N GLY A 444 -26.10 4.60 -10.54
CA GLY A 444 -25.80 5.96 -11.00
C GLY A 444 -24.36 6.09 -11.47
N ASP A 445 -24.04 7.19 -12.17
CA ASP A 445 -22.65 7.48 -12.56
C ASP A 445 -22.34 8.97 -12.33
N PRO A 446 -21.54 9.32 -11.30
CA PRO A 446 -20.77 8.43 -10.43
C PRO A 446 -21.63 7.58 -9.49
N ALA A 447 -21.03 6.54 -8.90
CA ALA A 447 -21.70 5.65 -7.97
C ALA A 447 -22.42 6.44 -6.86
N PRO A 448 -23.74 6.25 -6.67
CA PRO A 448 -24.49 7.11 -5.77
C PRO A 448 -24.15 6.84 -4.30
N THR A 449 -24.09 7.90 -3.51
CA THR A 449 -24.04 7.80 -2.06
C THR A 449 -25.44 7.50 -1.52
N LEU A 450 -25.57 6.39 -0.80
CA LEU A 450 -26.83 5.99 -0.17
C LEU A 450 -26.88 6.41 1.29
N ARG A 451 -28.06 6.83 1.76
CA ARG A 451 -28.31 7.17 3.17
C ARG A 451 -29.70 6.70 3.60
N TRP A 452 -29.83 6.28 4.85
CA TRP A 452 -31.13 6.02 5.49
C TRP A 452 -31.53 7.21 6.36
N LEU A 453 -32.76 7.69 6.18
CA LEU A 453 -33.40 8.72 6.98
C LEU A 453 -34.54 8.11 7.78
N TRP A 454 -34.75 8.57 9.01
CA TRP A 454 -35.85 8.16 9.88
C TRP A 454 -36.77 9.34 10.14
N GLN A 455 -38.05 9.22 9.81
CA GLN A 455 -39.01 10.35 9.86
C GLN A 455 -38.47 11.61 9.15
N ASP A 456 -37.74 11.40 8.05
CA ASP A 456 -37.09 12.44 7.24
C ASP A 456 -35.95 13.22 7.95
N ASP A 457 -35.62 12.86 9.19
CA ASP A 457 -34.39 13.28 9.87
C ASP A 457 -33.24 12.29 9.60
N LEU A 458 -32.02 12.81 9.60
CA LEU A 458 -30.84 11.96 9.52
C LEU A 458 -30.79 11.08 10.77
N LEU A 459 -30.79 9.75 10.58
CA LEU A 459 -30.40 8.83 11.64
C LEU A 459 -28.97 9.22 12.05
N LYS A 460 -28.83 9.99 13.14
CA LYS A 460 -27.53 10.26 13.77
C LYS A 460 -26.89 8.90 13.96
N GLN A 461 -25.71 8.71 13.38
CA GLN A 461 -24.91 7.48 13.41
C GLN A 461 -24.41 7.19 14.84
N ALA A 462 -25.34 7.03 15.79
CA ALA A 462 -25.08 6.89 17.21
C ALA A 462 -25.49 5.48 17.64
N GLY A 463 -24.48 4.64 17.90
CA GLY A 463 -24.63 3.28 18.45
C GLY A 463 -24.78 2.20 17.38
N ALA A 464 -23.67 1.59 16.96
CA ALA A 464 -23.55 0.70 15.81
C ALA A 464 -24.54 -0.50 15.76
N PRO A 465 -25.37 -0.62 14.70
CA PRO A 465 -25.58 -1.88 14.00
C PRO A 465 -24.42 -2.15 13.01
N ARG A 466 -24.13 -3.42 12.72
CA ARG A 466 -23.07 -3.81 11.76
C ARG A 466 -23.46 -3.40 10.34
N PHE A 467 -22.67 -2.54 9.72
CA PHE A 467 -22.82 -2.11 8.33
C PHE A 467 -21.88 -2.93 7.43
N GLN A 468 -22.40 -3.43 6.31
CA GLN A 468 -21.60 -3.88 5.17
C GLN A 468 -22.02 -3.04 3.97
N SER A 469 -21.12 -2.18 3.49
CA SER A 469 -21.24 -1.52 2.20
C SER A 469 -20.47 -2.34 1.16
N ALA A 470 -21.08 -2.55 0.01
CA ALA A 470 -20.42 -3.18 -1.13
C ALA A 470 -20.81 -2.40 -2.38
N SER A 471 -19.82 -1.93 -3.11
CA SER A 471 -19.96 -1.43 -4.48
C SER A 471 -19.42 -2.49 -5.43
N SER A 472 -20.22 -2.85 -6.43
CA SER A 472 -19.81 -3.78 -7.48
C SER A 472 -19.92 -3.08 -8.83
N ILE A 473 -18.89 -3.23 -9.66
CA ILE A 473 -18.84 -2.70 -11.03
C ILE A 473 -18.74 -3.90 -11.97
N GLY A 474 -19.80 -4.14 -12.74
CA GLY A 474 -19.78 -5.04 -13.89
C GLY A 474 -19.19 -4.33 -15.11
N ILE A 475 -18.49 -5.07 -15.98
CA ILE A 475 -17.67 -4.55 -17.09
C ILE A 475 -18.46 -3.76 -18.17
N GLN A 476 -19.80 -3.69 -18.07
CA GLN A 476 -20.67 -2.92 -18.97
C GLN A 476 -21.88 -2.25 -18.29
N GLN A 477 -21.90 -2.13 -16.96
CA GLN A 477 -23.08 -1.64 -16.22
C GLN A 477 -22.76 -0.41 -15.37
N ARG A 478 -23.77 0.46 -15.17
CA ARG A 478 -23.70 1.63 -14.27
C ARG A 478 -23.22 1.16 -12.89
N PRO A 479 -22.35 1.93 -12.20
CA PRO A 479 -21.99 1.62 -10.83
C PRO A 479 -23.23 1.48 -9.93
N THR A 480 -23.33 0.35 -9.21
CA THR A 480 -24.40 0.10 -8.24
C THR A 480 -23.87 0.28 -6.83
N SER A 481 -24.52 1.13 -6.05
CA SER A 481 -24.29 1.25 -4.62
C SER A 481 -25.30 0.42 -3.86
N ARG A 482 -24.86 -0.23 -2.78
CA ARG A 482 -25.71 -1.03 -1.88
C ARG A 482 -25.45 -0.69 -0.42
N LEU A 483 -26.52 -0.41 0.33
CA LEU A 483 -26.47 -0.06 1.75
C LEU A 483 -27.47 -0.93 2.54
N VAL A 484 -26.98 -1.60 3.58
CA VAL A 484 -27.78 -2.48 4.44
C VAL A 484 -28.05 -1.80 5.79
N LEU A 485 -29.29 -1.85 6.25
CA LEU A 485 -29.74 -1.40 7.57
C LEU A 485 -30.42 -2.56 8.30
N LEU A 486 -30.11 -2.73 9.59
CA LEU A 486 -30.76 -3.69 10.46
C LEU A 486 -31.65 -2.96 11.46
N VAL A 487 -32.89 -3.42 11.60
CA VAL A 487 -33.87 -2.87 12.54
C VAL A 487 -34.46 -4.00 13.36
N HIS A 488 -34.25 -3.95 14.68
CA HIS A 488 -34.89 -4.86 15.61
C HIS A 488 -36.26 -4.31 16.03
N GLN A 489 -37.29 -5.15 16.16
CA GLN A 489 -38.64 -4.74 16.51
C GLN A 489 -38.70 -3.87 17.78
N SER A 490 -37.87 -4.15 18.80
CA SER A 490 -37.82 -3.37 20.05
C SER A 490 -37.35 -1.92 19.89
N GLN A 491 -36.79 -1.55 18.74
CA GLN A 491 -36.33 -0.19 18.44
C GLN A 491 -37.48 0.71 17.93
N MET A 492 -38.67 0.14 17.68
CA MET A 492 -39.83 0.89 17.18
C MET A 492 -40.65 1.49 18.33
N LEU A 493 -40.35 2.74 18.73
CA LEU A 493 -41.02 3.43 19.84
C LEU A 493 -42.55 3.58 19.65
N ASN A 494 -43.03 3.76 18.40
CA ASN A 494 -44.45 4.01 18.10
C ASN A 494 -45.12 2.89 17.28
N ARG A 495 -44.61 1.66 17.33
CA ARG A 495 -45.07 0.50 16.52
C ARG A 495 -45.04 0.69 15.00
N ARG A 496 -44.63 1.86 14.51
CA ARG A 496 -44.47 2.20 13.10
C ARG A 496 -43.15 2.93 12.93
N MET A 497 -42.36 2.50 11.96
CA MET A 497 -41.09 3.11 11.61
C MET A 497 -41.07 3.39 10.11
N ARG A 498 -41.06 4.67 9.75
CA ARG A 498 -40.90 5.12 8.36
C ARG A 498 -39.43 5.38 8.09
N LEU A 499 -38.89 4.68 7.10
CA LEU A 499 -37.50 4.76 6.69
C LEU A 499 -37.43 5.17 5.23
N THR A 500 -36.64 6.20 4.95
CA THR A 500 -36.44 6.70 3.59
C THR A 500 -35.01 6.40 3.18
N CYS A 501 -34.82 5.61 2.12
CA CYS A 501 -33.52 5.51 1.48
C CYS A 501 -33.37 6.65 0.47
N SER A 502 -32.31 7.43 0.61
CA SER A 502 -31.98 8.55 -0.28
C SER A 502 -30.69 8.23 -1.03
N ALA A 503 -30.72 8.41 -2.35
CA ALA A 503 -29.58 8.30 -3.23
C ALA A 503 -29.20 9.68 -3.80
N THR A 504 -27.93 10.03 -3.68
CA THR A 504 -27.35 11.25 -4.27
C THR A 504 -26.10 10.89 -5.06
N ALA A 505 -25.87 11.54 -6.21
CA ALA A 505 -24.61 11.41 -6.95
C ALA A 505 -23.94 12.77 -7.09
N ALA A 506 -22.61 12.79 -7.18
CA ALA A 506 -21.88 14.03 -7.39
C ALA A 506 -22.15 14.59 -8.80
N GLY A 507 -22.32 15.90 -8.91
CA GLY A 507 -22.58 16.57 -10.20
C GLY A 507 -24.00 16.40 -10.74
N THR A 508 -24.92 15.85 -9.95
CA THR A 508 -26.35 15.74 -10.30
C THR A 508 -27.18 16.55 -9.32
N ASP A 509 -28.22 17.24 -9.82
CA ASP A 509 -29.12 18.02 -8.97
C ASP A 509 -30.13 17.13 -8.25
N GLY A 510 -30.17 17.23 -6.92
CA GLY A 510 -31.20 16.60 -6.09
C GLY A 510 -30.87 15.18 -5.63
N SER A 511 -31.74 14.66 -4.76
CA SER A 511 -31.71 13.29 -4.25
C SER A 511 -32.94 12.51 -4.71
N VAL A 512 -32.77 11.26 -5.11
CA VAL A 512 -33.90 10.38 -5.43
C VAL A 512 -34.15 9.46 -4.24
N ASN A 513 -35.41 9.40 -3.80
CA ASN A 513 -35.78 8.76 -2.55
C ASN A 513 -36.72 7.58 -2.78
N SER A 514 -36.71 6.63 -1.86
CA SER A 514 -37.74 5.57 -1.76
C SER A 514 -38.03 5.28 -0.30
N THR A 515 -39.30 5.06 0.02
CA THR A 515 -39.76 4.95 1.40
C THR A 515 -40.27 3.54 1.68
N VAL A 516 -39.90 3.00 2.83
CA VAL A 516 -40.44 1.77 3.40
C VAL A 516 -40.98 2.05 4.79
N THR A 517 -42.12 1.46 5.12
CA THR A 517 -42.75 1.56 6.43
C THR A 517 -42.81 0.19 7.07
N LEU A 518 -42.19 0.06 8.23
CA LEU A 518 -42.27 -1.14 9.06
C LEU A 518 -43.34 -0.95 10.13
N VAL A 519 -44.18 -1.96 10.34
CA VAL A 519 -45.23 -1.97 11.36
C VAL A 519 -45.03 -3.16 12.27
N SER A 520 -44.90 -2.93 13.58
CA SER A 520 -44.79 -4.00 14.56
C SER A 520 -46.14 -4.67 14.79
N GLU A 521 -46.21 -6.00 14.66
CA GLU A 521 -47.35 -6.77 15.15
C GLU A 521 -47.43 -6.73 16.68
N VAL A 522 -48.65 -6.74 17.20
CA VAL A 522 -48.92 -6.91 18.63
C VAL A 522 -48.83 -8.41 18.91
N ALA A 523 -48.04 -8.81 19.90
CA ALA A 523 -48.22 -10.11 20.51
C ALA A 523 -49.62 -10.11 21.13
N ILE A 524 -50.57 -10.77 20.47
CA ILE A 524 -51.86 -11.09 21.09
C ILE A 524 -51.49 -11.85 22.36
N PRO A 525 -51.80 -11.35 23.57
CA PRO A 525 -51.65 -12.17 24.76
C PRO A 525 -52.55 -13.37 24.50
N SER A 526 -51.96 -14.56 24.42
CA SER A 526 -52.66 -15.82 24.25
C SER A 526 -53.85 -15.82 25.21
N SER A 527 -55.05 -15.59 24.68
CA SER A 527 -56.27 -15.83 25.41
C SER A 527 -56.19 -17.29 25.79
N THR A 528 -56.21 -17.53 27.09
CA THR A 528 -56.37 -18.85 27.68
C THR A 528 -57.61 -19.49 27.08
N VAL A 529 -57.41 -20.30 26.04
CA VAL A 529 -58.36 -21.31 25.62
C VAL A 529 -58.31 -22.37 26.71
N GLN A 530 -59.22 -22.26 27.68
CA GLN A 530 -59.51 -23.37 28.58
C GLN A 530 -60.00 -24.54 27.71
N PRO A 531 -59.46 -25.76 27.90
CA PRO A 531 -60.03 -26.94 27.25
C PRO A 531 -61.45 -27.20 27.81
N PRO A 532 -62.38 -27.70 26.98
CA PRO A 532 -63.75 -27.95 27.40
C PRO A 532 -63.79 -29.04 28.48
N GLN A 533 -64.44 -28.75 29.61
CA GLN A 533 -64.73 -29.74 30.65
C GLN A 533 -65.83 -30.72 30.18
N PRO A 534 -65.74 -32.01 30.53
CA PRO A 534 -66.80 -32.99 30.26
C PRO A 534 -68.05 -32.76 31.15
N PRO A 535 -69.22 -33.26 30.73
CA PRO A 535 -70.51 -32.87 31.31
C PRO A 535 -70.71 -33.41 32.74
N GLN A 536 -71.29 -32.57 33.61
CA GLN A 536 -71.66 -32.93 34.98
C GLN A 536 -72.97 -33.76 35.02
N PRO A 537 -73.09 -34.73 35.95
CA PRO A 537 -74.35 -35.39 36.29
C PRO A 537 -75.16 -34.59 37.36
N PRO A 538 -76.45 -34.92 37.56
CA PRO A 538 -77.47 -33.96 38.01
C PRO A 538 -77.52 -33.74 39.54
N GLN A 539 -78.00 -32.55 39.92
CA GLN A 539 -78.19 -32.05 41.29
C GLN A 539 -79.30 -32.77 42.06
N PRO A 540 -79.29 -32.66 43.42
CA PRO A 540 -80.49 -32.20 44.12
C PRO A 540 -80.13 -31.24 45.31
N PRO A 541 -81.09 -30.78 46.14
CA PRO A 541 -81.69 -29.45 46.08
C PRO A 541 -81.20 -28.48 47.18
N ARG A 542 -81.52 -27.19 46.99
CA ARG A 542 -81.29 -26.06 47.93
C ARG A 542 -81.97 -26.26 49.29
N PRO A 543 -81.47 -25.60 50.35
CA PRO A 543 -82.04 -24.32 50.80
C PRO A 543 -80.91 -23.30 51.09
N GLY A 544 -81.03 -21.99 51.14
CA GLY A 544 -82.12 -21.07 51.43
C GLY A 544 -81.53 -19.95 52.32
N GLY A 545 -81.82 -18.68 52.02
CA GLY A 545 -81.85 -17.61 53.03
C GLY A 545 -80.64 -16.65 53.16
N HIS A 546 -80.96 -15.37 52.91
CA HIS A 546 -80.66 -14.18 53.75
C HIS A 546 -79.23 -13.59 53.77
N GLN A 547 -79.08 -12.33 53.32
CA GLN A 547 -79.04 -11.07 54.13
C GLN A 547 -77.80 -11.02 55.05
N GLN A 548 -77.12 -9.93 55.35
CA GLN A 548 -77.12 -8.51 55.01
C GLN A 548 -76.07 -7.91 55.99
N LYS A 549 -75.32 -6.89 55.55
CA LYS A 549 -74.74 -5.81 56.38
C LYS A 549 -73.56 -6.03 57.34
N ASP A 550 -72.67 -5.04 57.23
CA ASP A 550 -72.01 -4.22 58.24
C ASP A 550 -70.98 -4.83 59.21
N GLY A 551 -69.85 -4.11 59.35
CA GLY A 551 -68.87 -4.35 60.39
C GLY A 551 -67.52 -3.70 60.13
N GLU A 552 -67.44 -2.39 60.34
CA GLU A 552 -66.20 -1.62 60.51
C GLU A 552 -65.28 -2.24 61.58
N ASN A 553 -63.96 -2.13 61.41
CA ASN A 553 -63.11 -1.38 62.34
C ASN A 553 -61.62 -1.35 61.94
N LEU A 554 -61.14 -0.13 61.69
CA LEU A 554 -59.94 0.50 62.25
C LEU A 554 -58.68 -0.36 62.51
N ALA A 555 -57.58 -0.03 61.80
CA ALA A 555 -56.40 0.60 62.42
C ALA A 555 -55.28 0.88 61.40
N ASN A 556 -54.96 2.16 61.23
CA ASN A 556 -53.62 2.76 61.26
C ASN A 556 -52.40 1.88 60.90
N GLN A 557 -51.70 2.20 59.80
CA GLN A 557 -50.36 2.81 59.83
C GLN A 557 -49.73 2.90 58.43
N SER A 558 -49.24 4.09 58.13
CA SER A 558 -48.54 4.54 56.93
C SER A 558 -47.19 3.83 56.72
N ARG A 559 -46.94 3.35 55.50
CA ARG A 559 -45.61 2.92 55.02
C ARG A 559 -45.00 4.01 54.12
N PRO A 560 -43.72 4.39 54.28
CA PRO A 560 -43.06 5.31 53.36
C PRO A 560 -42.46 4.59 52.14
N ASP A 561 -42.31 5.41 51.11
CA ASP A 561 -41.99 5.14 49.72
C ASP A 561 -40.50 4.79 49.49
N LYS A 562 -40.22 3.82 48.61
CA LYS A 562 -38.88 3.26 48.32
C LYS A 562 -37.95 4.21 47.53
N ARG A 563 -38.26 5.50 47.46
CA ARG A 563 -37.48 6.51 46.73
C ARG A 563 -36.39 7.21 47.56
N GLY A 564 -36.44 7.10 48.90
CA GLY A 564 -35.45 7.73 49.79
C GLY A 564 -34.10 7.00 49.90
N LEU A 565 -34.04 5.70 49.60
CA LEU A 565 -32.82 4.90 49.80
C LEU A 565 -31.76 5.11 48.69
N LEU A 566 -32.19 5.41 47.47
CA LEU A 566 -31.31 5.61 46.31
C LEU A 566 -30.63 6.99 46.32
N LEU A 567 -31.29 8.02 46.86
CA LEU A 567 -30.71 9.36 47.00
C LEU A 567 -29.59 9.40 48.05
N TRP A 568 -29.73 8.63 49.14
CA TRP A 568 -28.69 8.51 50.16
C TRP A 568 -27.44 7.77 49.66
N GLN A 569 -27.59 6.76 48.80
CA GLN A 569 -26.46 6.03 48.20
C GLN A 569 -25.69 6.88 47.19
N LEU A 570 -26.36 7.75 46.43
CA LEU A 570 -25.71 8.67 45.49
C LEU A 570 -24.90 9.77 46.19
N VAL A 571 -25.37 10.29 47.33
CA VAL A 571 -24.65 11.32 48.10
C VAL A 571 -23.38 10.76 48.77
N LEU A 572 -23.40 9.51 49.22
CA LEU A 572 -22.22 8.86 49.78
C LEU A 572 -21.17 8.52 48.71
N LEU A 573 -21.61 8.20 47.49
CA LEU A 573 -20.69 7.90 46.38
C LEU A 573 -19.99 9.16 45.86
N THR A 574 -20.69 10.29 45.78
CA THR A 574 -20.10 11.57 45.38
C THR A 574 -19.16 12.13 46.45
N ALA A 575 -19.47 11.97 47.73
CA ALA A 575 -18.58 12.33 48.83
C ALA A 575 -17.30 11.46 48.88
N TRP A 576 -17.38 10.20 48.45
CA TRP A 576 -16.20 9.32 48.34
C TRP A 576 -15.31 9.69 47.15
N LEU A 577 -15.90 10.02 45.99
CA LEU A 577 -15.17 10.44 44.78
C LEU A 577 -14.49 11.81 44.94
N LEU A 578 -15.10 12.76 45.65
CA LEU A 578 -14.51 14.08 45.96
C LEU A 578 -13.35 14.01 46.96
N ARG A 579 -13.15 12.87 47.63
CA ARG A 579 -12.04 12.65 48.57
C ARG A 579 -10.85 11.91 47.93
N GLN A 580 -11.01 11.43 46.69
CA GLN A 580 -10.00 10.74 45.89
C GLN A 580 -9.43 11.61 44.74
N LEU A 581 -10.09 12.74 44.44
CA LEU A 581 -9.54 13.88 43.70
C LEU A 581 -8.88 14.84 44.69
#